data_AF-A0A733I182-F1
#
_entry.id   AF-A0A733I182-F1
#
_cell.length_a   1.000
_cell.length_b   1.000
_cell.length_c   1.000
_cell.angle_alpha   90.00
_cell.angle_beta   90.00
_cell.angle_gamma   90.00
#
_symmetry.space_group_name_H-M   'P 1'
#
loop_
_entity.id
_entity.type
_entity.pdbx_description
1 polymer ?
#
loop_
_entity_poly.entity_id
_entity_poly.type
_entity_poly.pdbx_seq_one_letter_code
_entity_poly.pdbx_strand_id
1 'polypeptide(L)' 'NNGFTVTYDKVPQDACIQIATRISKTGLTNGITLNSTAHSDGKVTTEEASTQCKADNGSTGTNKLIFTING' A
#
# COMPACT_ATOMS: atom_id res chain seq x y z
N ASN A 1 10.39 -16.19 -15.61
CA ASN A 1 9.99 -15.89 -14.23
C ASN A 1 9.54 -14.44 -14.23
N ASN A 2 8.23 -14.20 -14.16
CA ASN A 2 7.67 -12.87 -14.42
C ASN A 2 6.97 -12.41 -13.13
N GLY A 3 7.56 -11.43 -12.46
CA GLY A 3 6.89 -10.72 -11.38
C GLY A 3 5.68 -9.94 -11.92
N PHE A 4 4.75 -9.63 -11.04
CA PHE A 4 3.59 -8.80 -11.35
C PHE A 4 3.43 -7.70 -10.31
N THR A 5 2.74 -6.64 -10.72
CA THR A 5 2.34 -5.55 -9.84
C THR A 5 0.83 -5.44 -9.80
N VAL A 6 0.29 -5.17 -8.62
CA VAL A 6 -1.13 -4.91 -8.40
C VAL A 6 -1.27 -3.47 -7.95
N THR A 7 -2.08 -2.69 -8.65
CA THR A 7 -2.33 -1.28 -8.33
C THR A 7 -3.77 -1.08 -7.89
N TYR A 8 -3.97 -0.39 -6.77
CA TYR A 8 -5.26 0.07 -6.30
C TYR A 8 -5.24 1.60 -6.25
N ASP A 9 -6.12 2.23 -7.02
CA ASP A 9 -6.28 3.68 -7.05
C ASP A 9 -7.52 4.12 -6.26
N LYS A 10 -7.49 5.36 -5.77
CA LYS A 10 -8.59 6.01 -5.03
C LYS A 10 -9.04 5.24 -3.78
N VAL A 11 -8.08 4.68 -3.05
CA VAL A 11 -8.34 3.96 -1.81
C VAL A 11 -8.62 4.96 -0.67
N PRO A 12 -9.71 4.79 0.09
CA PRO A 12 -9.97 5.60 1.29
C PRO A 12 -8.83 5.50 2.32
N GLN A 13 -8.64 6.52 3.15
CA GLN A 13 -7.53 6.56 4.12
C GLN A 13 -7.49 5.34 5.05
N ASP A 14 -8.62 5.00 5.68
CA ASP A 14 -8.70 3.86 6.60
C ASP A 14 -8.40 2.54 5.88
N ALA A 15 -8.97 2.35 4.69
CA ALA A 15 -8.72 1.17 3.87
C ALA A 15 -7.25 1.08 3.43
N CYS A 16 -6.61 2.20 3.10
CA CYS A 16 -5.20 2.26 2.76
C CYS A 16 -4.33 1.72 3.90
N ILE A 17 -4.60 2.17 5.14
CA ILE A 17 -3.88 1.72 6.34
C ILE A 17 -4.10 0.23 6.58
N GLN A 18 -5.35 -0.23 6.53
CA GLN A 18 -5.68 -1.63 6.79
C GLN A 18 -5.09 -2.58 5.73
N ILE A 19 -5.19 -2.23 4.45
CA ILE A 19 -4.70 -3.08 3.36
C ILE A 19 -3.17 -3.16 3.42
N ALA A 20 -2.48 -2.01 3.53
CA ALA A 20 -1.03 -1.95 3.55
C ALA A 20 -0.44 -2.78 4.71
N THR A 21 -0.98 -2.59 5.93
CA THR A 21 -0.50 -3.30 7.13
C THR A 21 -0.82 -4.80 7.08
N ARG A 22 -2.01 -5.19 6.59
CA ARG A 22 -2.37 -6.61 6.47
C ARG A 22 -1.50 -7.31 5.43
N ILE A 23 -1.35 -6.72 4.24
CA ILE A 23 -0.52 -7.30 3.17
C ILE A 23 0.93 -7.38 3.62
N SER A 24 1.47 -6.34 4.25
CA SER A 24 2.81 -6.37 4.83
C SER A 24 3.01 -7.56 5.78
N LYS A 25 2.03 -7.86 6.64
CA LYS A 25 2.09 -8.99 7.57
C LYS A 25 2.04 -10.37 6.90
N THR A 26 1.50 -10.46 5.68
CA THR A 26 1.47 -11.75 4.95
C THR A 26 2.85 -12.18 4.46
N GLY A 27 3.78 -11.24 4.26
CA GLY A 27 5.09 -11.50 3.67
C GLY A 27 5.05 -11.94 2.20
N LEU A 28 3.90 -11.82 1.53
CA LEU A 28 3.71 -12.25 0.13
C LEU A 28 4.29 -11.26 -0.89
N THR A 29 4.45 -9.99 -0.51
CA THR A 29 4.91 -8.92 -1.40
C THR A 29 6.40 -8.67 -1.22
N ASN A 30 7.12 -8.52 -2.33
CA ASN A 30 8.52 -8.10 -2.33
C ASN A 30 8.66 -6.58 -2.27
N GLY A 31 7.60 -5.82 -2.55
CA GLY A 31 7.58 -4.37 -2.41
C GLY A 31 6.17 -3.82 -2.24
N ILE A 32 6.06 -2.74 -1.47
CA ILE A 32 4.81 -2.02 -1.23
C ILE A 32 5.06 -0.54 -1.47
N THR A 33 4.26 0.10 -2.32
CA THR A 33 4.29 1.56 -2.49
C THR A 33 2.98 2.15 -2.01
N LEU A 34 3.06 3.07 -1.04
CA LEU A 34 1.94 3.87 -0.58
C LEU A 34 2.08 5.28 -1.14
N ASN A 35 1.17 5.67 -2.03
CA ASN A 35 1.21 6.93 -2.76
C ASN A 35 2.53 7.11 -3.53
N SER A 36 3.46 7.88 -2.96
CA SER A 36 4.78 8.17 -3.54
C SER A 36 5.93 7.57 -2.72
N THR A 37 5.63 6.81 -1.67
CA THR A 37 6.62 6.21 -0.77
C THR A 37 6.74 4.73 -1.05
N ALA A 38 7.93 4.30 -1.50
CA ALA A 38 8.23 2.91 -1.79
C ALA A 38 8.92 2.22 -0.61
N HIS A 39 8.38 1.06 -0.24
CA HIS A 39 8.92 0.13 0.75
C HIS A 39 9.40 -1.12 0.01
N SER A 40 10.65 -1.08 -0.42
CA SER A 40 11.29 -2.15 -1.21
C SER A 40 11.61 -3.40 -0.38
N ASP A 41 11.42 -3.34 0.93
CA ASP A 41 11.53 -4.48 1.83
C ASP A 41 10.20 -5.25 2.00
N GLY A 42 9.14 -4.76 1.34
CA GLY A 42 7.80 -5.35 1.41
C GLY A 42 7.14 -5.16 2.78
N LYS A 43 7.66 -4.26 3.63
CA LYS A 43 7.18 -4.06 5.00
C LYS A 43 6.60 -2.66 5.17
N VAL A 44 5.49 -2.59 5.88
CA VAL A 44 4.83 -1.33 6.24
C VAL A 44 4.22 -1.49 7.63
N THR A 45 4.67 -0.67 8.56
CA THR A 45 4.08 -0.56 9.90
C THR A 45 2.80 0.26 9.90
N THR A 46 2.01 0.16 10.97
CA THR A 46 0.77 0.96 11.09
C THR A 46 1.08 2.45 11.17
N GLU A 47 2.19 2.81 11.80
CA GLU A 47 2.67 4.18 11.98
C GLU A 47 3.08 4.79 10.64
N GLU A 48 3.83 4.03 9.83
CA GLU A 48 4.20 4.44 8.47
C GLU A 48 2.97 4.57 7.58
N ALA A 49 2.08 3.58 7.60
CA ALA A 49 0.85 3.63 6.81
C ALA A 49 -0.03 4.82 7.21
N SER A 50 -0.17 5.11 8.51
CA SER A 50 -0.97 6.24 9.00
C SER A 50 -0.38 7.60 8.57
N THR A 51 0.95 7.67 8.44
CA THR A 51 1.64 8.89 7.98
C THR A 51 1.55 9.05 6.46
N GLN A 52 1.60 7.94 5.72
CA GLN A 52 1.71 7.94 4.26
C GLN A 52 0.36 7.90 3.55
N CYS A 53 -0.66 7.29 4.17
CA CYS A 53 -2.04 7.32 3.71
C CYS A 53 -2.66 8.69 4.03
N LYS A 54 -3.02 9.41 2.97
CA LYS A 54 -3.62 10.74 3.01
C LYS A 54 -5.11 10.65 3.31
N ALA A 55 -5.64 11.69 3.94
CA ALA A 55 -7.06 11.85 4.17
C ALA A 55 -7.85 11.90 2.83
N ASP A 56 -9.11 11.48 2.91
CA ASP A 56 -10.01 11.49 1.78
C ASP A 56 -10.40 12.91 1.39
N ASN A 57 -10.74 13.11 0.11
CA ASN A 57 -11.31 14.36 -0.36
C ASN A 57 -12.84 14.21 -0.43
N GLY A 58 -13.52 14.60 0.66
CA GLY A 58 -14.93 14.26 0.86
C GLY A 58 -15.12 12.75 1.00
N SER A 59 -15.95 12.14 0.15
CA SER A 59 -16.12 10.69 0.10
C SER A 59 -15.19 9.98 -0.91
N THR A 60 -14.25 10.72 -1.52
CA THR A 60 -13.34 10.16 -2.53
C THR A 60 -12.00 9.80 -1.90
N GLY A 61 -11.65 8.51 -1.96
CA GLY A 61 -10.32 8.06 -1.58
C GLY A 61 -9.25 8.68 -2.46
N THR A 62 -8.15 9.10 -1.85
CA THR A 62 -7.04 9.81 -2.53
C THR A 62 -5.79 8.96 -2.63
N ASN A 63 -5.79 7.77 -2.03
CA ASN A 63 -4.59 6.95 -1.90
C ASN A 63 -4.41 6.00 -3.07
N LYS A 64 -3.15 5.81 -3.44
CA LYS A 64 -2.71 4.81 -4.41
C LYS A 64 -1.85 3.77 -3.71
N LEU A 65 -2.16 2.50 -3.88
CA LEU A 65 -1.38 1.38 -3.37
C LEU A 65 -0.81 0.59 -4.54
N ILE A 66 0.47 0.25 -4.49
CA ILE A 66 1.10 -0.64 -5.47
C ILE A 66 1.79 -1.77 -4.71
N PHE A 67 1.48 -3.00 -5.08
CA PHE A 67 2.09 -4.21 -4.50
C PHE A 67 2.87 -4.93 -5.58
N THR A 68 4.13 -5.24 -5.30
CA THR A 68 5.02 -5.96 -6.22
C THR A 68 5.27 -7.36 -5.69
N ILE A 69 5.05 -8.37 -6.53
CA ILE A 69 5.36 -9.77 -6.25
C ILE A 69 6.30 -10.26 -7.35
N ASN A 70 7.48 -10.71 -6.96
CA ASN A 70 8.44 -11.32 -7.86
C ASN A 70 8.19 -12.83 -7.90
N GLY A 71 8.14 -13.39 -9.11
CA GLY A 71 8.16 -14.85 -9.30
C GLY A 71 9.56 -15.40 -9.10
#